data_AF-A0A7W4URL0-F1
#
_entry.id   AF-A0A7W4URL0-F1
#
_cell.length_a   1.000
_cell.length_b   1.000
_cell.length_c   1.000
_cell.angle_alpha   90.00
_cell.angle_beta   90.00
_cell.angle_gamma   90.00
#
_symmetry.space_group_name_H-M   'P 1'
#
loop_
_entity.id
_entity.type
_entity.pdbx_description
1 polymer ?
#
loop_
_entity_poly.entity_id
_entity_poly.type
_entity_poly.pdbx_seq_one_letter_code
_entity_poly.pdbx_strand_id
1 'polypeptide(L)'
;MTTTATLPLISVIATGGTIASTTTASGATTPSLGADALLEGTEAPGARLRPVNLMAVDSSSLTLADMQSISDEVRRQVEDDEVSAVIVLHGTDSMEESSLLTDLQLESSKPVIFTGSQFTAESEAPDGPANVAAALAAALDPANGGRGVLVAFGGRLLKAWGLTKASADRADAFRSVTDKPARRLHLPAPVAGMRVDTVAVVPGADATHLHASLEAGVQGIVLVGLGSGNASQSIVSAAWECQASDIPLVVSSRVPFGVLKASYGGGGGGHDLAVVGAIHAAVLRAGQARILLAALIANEATSEEIAAAFAAE
;
A
#
# COMPACT_ATOMS: atom_id res chain seq x y z
N MET A 1 10.95 44.16 15.08
CA MET A 1 9.79 43.27 15.26
C MET A 1 10.20 41.91 14.72
N THR A 2 10.71 41.04 15.58
CA THR A 2 10.92 39.63 15.25
C THR A 2 9.54 39.00 15.20
N THR A 3 9.01 38.76 14.00
CA THR A 3 7.89 37.83 13.81
C THR A 3 8.32 36.51 14.44
N THR A 4 7.72 36.15 15.57
CA THR A 4 7.76 34.79 16.11
C THR A 4 7.19 33.90 15.01
N ALA A 5 8.06 33.24 14.25
CA ALA A 5 7.65 32.30 13.23
C ALA A 5 6.80 31.23 13.92
N THR A 6 5.51 31.18 13.59
CA THR A 6 4.62 30.11 14.05
C THR A 6 5.15 28.80 13.53
N LEU A 7 5.41 27.85 14.43
CA LEU A 7 5.88 26.52 14.06
C LEU A 7 4.90 25.86 13.06
N PRO A 8 5.42 25.12 12.06
CA PRO A 8 4.61 24.40 11.08
C PRO A 8 3.64 23.45 11.77
N LEU A 9 2.42 23.36 11.25
CA LEU A 9 1.40 22.45 11.77
C LEU A 9 1.47 21.13 11.00
N ILE A 10 1.61 20.03 11.72
CA ILE A 10 1.59 18.68 11.17
C ILE A 10 0.30 18.02 11.61
N SER A 11 -0.52 17.58 10.66
CA SER A 11 -1.67 16.73 10.96
C SER A 11 -1.21 15.31 11.18
N VAL A 12 -1.63 14.69 12.28
CA VAL A 12 -1.29 13.31 12.64
C VAL A 12 -2.58 12.49 12.67
N ILE A 13 -2.80 11.72 11.60
CA ILE A 13 -3.98 10.88 11.42
C ILE A 13 -3.71 9.50 12.03
N ALA A 14 -4.52 9.09 12.98
CA ALA A 14 -4.53 7.73 13.51
C ALA A 14 -5.62 6.89 12.83
N THR A 15 -5.22 5.73 12.31
CA THR A 15 -6.12 4.72 11.72
C THR A 15 -6.19 3.44 12.56
N GLY A 16 -5.43 3.38 13.66
CA GLY A 16 -5.24 2.20 14.51
C GLY A 16 -3.85 1.58 14.35
N GLY A 17 -3.78 0.26 14.45
CA GLY A 17 -2.53 -0.50 14.32
C GLY A 17 -1.69 -0.59 15.60
N THR A 18 -0.63 -1.40 15.55
CA THR A 18 0.22 -1.81 16.70
C THR A 18 0.75 -0.65 17.54
N ILE A 19 1.06 0.48 16.91
CA ILE A 19 1.56 1.67 17.61
C ILE A 19 0.53 2.22 18.59
N ALA A 20 -0.75 2.03 18.25
CA ALA A 20 -1.92 2.44 18.99
C ALA A 20 -2.54 1.30 19.81
N SER A 21 -1.84 0.17 19.98
CA SER A 21 -2.40 -1.04 20.59
C SER A 21 -1.81 -1.35 21.96
N THR A 22 -2.64 -1.92 22.82
CA THR A 22 -2.23 -2.54 24.09
C THR A 22 -2.29 -4.06 24.00
N THR A 23 -1.47 -4.75 24.80
CA THR A 23 -1.54 -6.21 24.89
C THR A 23 -2.57 -6.60 25.93
N THR A 24 -3.52 -7.44 25.54
CA THR A 24 -4.49 -8.01 26.47
C THR A 24 -3.86 -9.13 27.32
N ALA A 25 -4.52 -9.51 28.42
CA ALA A 25 -4.05 -10.58 29.30
C ALA A 25 -3.90 -11.96 28.62
N SER A 26 -4.50 -12.15 27.43
CA SER A 26 -4.37 -13.36 26.61
C SER A 26 -3.20 -13.32 25.62
N GLY A 27 -2.46 -12.21 25.55
CA GLY A 27 -1.37 -12.00 24.59
C GLY A 27 -1.81 -11.43 23.23
N ALA A 28 -3.10 -11.20 23.01
CA ALA A 28 -3.59 -10.54 21.79
C ALA A 28 -3.36 -9.02 21.86
N THR A 29 -2.95 -8.43 20.74
CA THR A 29 -2.72 -6.98 20.60
C THR A 29 -3.95 -6.33 19.97
N THR A 30 -4.55 -5.32 20.61
CA THR A 30 -5.77 -4.66 20.11
C THR A 30 -5.60 -3.13 20.06
N PRO A 31 -6.01 -2.45 18.97
CA PRO A 31 -5.98 -0.98 18.90
C PRO A 31 -6.85 -0.37 20.00
N SER A 32 -6.29 0.53 20.80
CA SER A 32 -6.97 1.14 21.95
C SER A 32 -6.64 2.62 22.16
N LEU A 33 -5.59 3.15 21.52
CA LEU A 33 -5.11 4.52 21.70
C LEU A 33 -5.45 5.40 20.48
N GLY A 34 -5.95 6.60 20.72
CA GLY A 34 -6.10 7.63 19.67
C GLY A 34 -4.79 8.36 19.40
N ALA A 35 -4.74 9.16 18.33
CA ALA A 35 -3.65 10.08 18.01
C ALA A 35 -3.29 10.96 19.21
N ASP A 36 -4.27 11.48 19.95
CA ASP A 36 -4.03 12.30 21.15
C ASP A 36 -3.16 11.57 22.18
N ALA A 37 -3.49 10.31 22.49
CA ALA A 37 -2.77 9.52 23.48
C ALA A 37 -1.37 9.08 22.99
N LEU A 38 -1.17 8.95 21.68
CA LEU A 38 0.15 8.68 21.09
C LEU A 38 1.04 9.91 21.05
N LEU A 39 0.43 11.09 20.97
CA LEU A 39 1.15 12.35 21.00
C LEU A 39 1.42 12.85 22.42
N GLU A 40 0.70 12.37 23.42
CA GLU A 40 1.03 12.58 24.83
C GLU A 40 2.43 12.01 25.15
N GLY A 41 3.43 12.90 25.25
CA GLY A 41 4.83 12.55 25.52
C GLY A 41 5.73 12.45 24.28
N THR A 42 5.19 12.63 23.07
CA THR A 42 6.02 12.75 21.86
C THR A 42 6.65 14.15 21.81
N GLU A 43 7.98 14.22 21.89
CA GLU A 43 8.70 15.46 21.62
C GLU A 43 8.67 15.75 20.12
N ALA A 44 8.03 16.85 19.74
CA ALA A 44 8.02 17.37 18.36
C ALA A 44 8.68 18.75 18.30
N PRO A 45 10.01 18.85 18.59
CA PRO A 45 10.70 20.12 18.55
C PRO A 45 10.61 20.69 17.12
N GLY A 46 10.03 21.89 16.99
CA GLY A 46 9.89 22.56 15.71
C GLY A 46 8.58 22.32 14.97
N ALA A 47 7.59 21.63 15.56
CA ALA A 47 6.26 21.48 14.98
C ALA A 47 5.14 21.73 16.01
N ARG A 48 3.97 22.13 15.53
CA ARG A 48 2.70 21.94 16.24
C ARG A 48 2.05 20.68 15.68
N LEU A 49 1.42 19.88 16.53
CA LEU A 49 0.74 18.66 16.09
C LEU A 49 -0.78 18.84 16.20
N ARG A 50 -1.50 18.41 15.17
CA ARG A 50 -2.97 18.31 15.15
C ARG A 50 -3.34 16.82 15.11
N PRO A 51 -3.77 16.22 16.22
CA PRO A 51 -4.27 14.85 16.21
C PRO A 51 -5.58 14.75 15.44
N VAL A 52 -5.73 13.67 14.67
CA VAL A 52 -6.95 13.32 13.94
C VAL A 52 -7.23 11.84 14.16
N ASN A 53 -8.29 11.52 14.89
CA ASN A 53 -8.72 10.14 15.12
C ASN A 53 -9.70 9.74 14.01
N LEU A 54 -9.19 9.16 12.92
CA LEU A 54 -10.04 8.75 11.80
C LEU A 54 -10.76 7.43 12.12
N MET A 55 -10.01 6.43 12.57
CA MET A 55 -10.52 5.11 12.90
C MET A 55 -9.56 4.37 13.84
N ALA A 56 -10.00 3.25 14.41
CA ALA A 56 -9.20 2.38 15.26
C ALA A 56 -9.41 0.92 14.83
N VAL A 57 -8.86 0.55 13.67
CA VAL A 57 -9.07 -0.75 13.03
C VAL A 57 -7.72 -1.48 12.89
N ASP A 58 -7.74 -2.80 13.05
CA ASP A 58 -6.58 -3.64 12.74
C ASP A 58 -6.33 -3.62 11.23
N SER A 59 -5.09 -3.33 10.82
CA SER A 59 -4.72 -3.25 9.39
C SER A 59 -5.05 -4.51 8.59
N SER A 60 -5.05 -5.69 9.22
CA SER A 60 -5.43 -6.96 8.60
C SER A 60 -6.92 -7.05 8.23
N SER A 61 -7.76 -6.19 8.83
CA SER A 61 -9.21 -6.12 8.62
C SER A 61 -9.65 -4.96 7.73
N LEU A 62 -8.70 -4.13 7.24
CA LEU A 62 -9.03 -3.00 6.38
C LEU A 62 -9.54 -3.45 5.01
N THR A 63 -10.61 -2.80 4.56
CA THR A 63 -11.21 -2.96 3.24
C THR A 63 -10.78 -1.84 2.29
N LEU A 64 -11.11 -1.95 1.00
CA LEU A 64 -10.89 -0.85 0.05
C LEU A 64 -11.66 0.43 0.44
N ALA A 65 -12.81 0.30 1.10
CA ALA A 65 -13.57 1.44 1.60
C ALA A 65 -12.86 2.14 2.78
N ASP A 66 -12.22 1.37 3.67
CA ASP A 66 -11.43 1.94 4.76
C ASP A 66 -10.18 2.62 4.22
N MET A 67 -9.47 1.99 3.28
CA MET A 67 -8.32 2.58 2.60
C MET A 67 -8.71 3.87 1.85
N GLN A 68 -9.88 3.89 1.19
CA GLN A 68 -10.40 5.10 0.56
C GLN A 68 -10.63 6.21 1.58
N SER A 69 -11.21 5.89 2.74
CA SER A 69 -11.44 6.86 3.82
C SER A 69 -10.13 7.46 4.35
N ILE A 70 -9.07 6.66 4.44
CA ILE A 70 -7.73 7.12 4.81
C ILE A 70 -7.19 8.11 3.75
N SER A 71 -7.25 7.75 2.48
CA SER A 71 -6.81 8.60 1.36
C SER A 71 -7.57 9.93 1.32
N ASP A 72 -8.88 9.89 1.52
CA ASP A 72 -9.73 11.09 1.52
C ASP A 72 -9.43 12.01 2.71
N GLU A 73 -9.20 11.45 3.91
CA GLU A 73 -8.81 12.24 5.08
C GLU A 73 -7.42 12.86 4.91
N VAL A 74 -6.46 12.12 4.32
CA VAL A 74 -5.15 12.70 3.97
C VAL A 74 -5.31 13.87 3.01
N ARG A 75 -6.10 13.71 1.94
CA ARG A 75 -6.39 14.80 0.99
C ARG A 75 -6.96 16.02 1.71
N ARG A 76 -7.96 15.82 2.57
CA ARG A 76 -8.59 16.89 3.34
C ARG A 76 -7.59 17.66 4.22
N GLN A 77 -6.65 16.96 4.85
CA GLN A 77 -5.62 17.60 5.68
C GLN A 77 -4.57 18.32 4.82
N VAL A 78 -4.19 17.76 3.68
CA VAL A 78 -3.26 18.42 2.74
C VAL A 78 -3.85 19.69 2.15
N GLU A 79 -5.15 19.73 1.88
CA GLU A 79 -5.86 20.89 1.32
C GLU A 79 -6.04 22.04 2.34
N ASP A 80 -5.88 21.78 3.64
CA ASP A 80 -5.89 22.83 4.66
C ASP A 80 -4.58 23.65 4.61
N ASP A 81 -4.69 24.93 4.26
CA ASP A 81 -3.56 25.87 4.17
C ASP A 81 -2.76 26.03 5.46
N GLU A 82 -3.36 25.77 6.64
CA GLU A 82 -2.62 25.80 7.91
C GLU A 82 -1.70 24.59 8.07
N VAL A 83 -2.05 23.45 7.46
CA VAL A 83 -1.30 22.21 7.55
C VAL A 83 -0.11 22.27 6.61
N SER A 84 1.08 22.03 7.15
CA SER A 84 2.34 22.02 6.40
C SER A 84 2.74 20.61 5.95
N ALA A 85 2.31 19.58 6.66
CA ALA A 85 2.57 18.17 6.34
C ALA A 85 1.55 17.24 7.04
N VAL A 86 1.44 16.01 6.55
CA VAL A 86 0.57 14.96 7.12
C VAL A 86 1.40 13.74 7.50
N ILE A 87 1.16 13.21 8.69
CA ILE A 87 1.64 11.92 9.16
C ILE A 87 0.43 10.99 9.34
N VAL A 88 0.53 9.76 8.84
CA VAL A 88 -0.48 8.72 9.04
C VAL A 88 0.12 7.60 9.89
N LEU A 89 -0.45 7.41 11.08
CA LEU A 89 -0.16 6.29 11.97
C LEU A 89 -1.04 5.11 11.55
N HIS A 90 -0.42 4.05 11.03
CA HIS A 90 -1.09 2.94 10.39
C HIS A 90 -0.54 1.59 10.87
N GLY A 91 -1.40 0.56 10.87
CA GLY A 91 -0.98 -0.82 11.14
C GLY A 91 -0.13 -1.38 10.00
N THR A 92 0.81 -2.26 10.33
CA THR A 92 1.85 -2.68 9.36
C THR A 92 1.37 -3.69 8.34
N ASP A 93 0.29 -4.43 8.58
CA ASP A 93 -0.12 -5.53 7.70
C ASP A 93 -0.64 -5.07 6.34
N SER A 94 -1.21 -3.86 6.26
CA SER A 94 -1.71 -3.30 5.01
C SER A 94 -1.24 -1.88 4.70
N MET A 95 -0.14 -1.46 5.34
CA MET A 95 0.45 -0.13 5.10
C MET A 95 0.94 0.02 3.66
N GLU A 96 1.43 -1.06 3.03
CA GLU A 96 1.88 -1.04 1.64
C GLU A 96 0.73 -0.79 0.66
N GLU A 97 -0.49 -1.25 0.94
CA GLU A 97 -1.68 -0.96 0.16
C GLU A 97 -2.20 0.46 0.39
N SER A 98 -2.43 0.86 1.65
CA SER A 98 -3.02 2.16 1.98
C SER A 98 -2.14 3.33 1.53
N SER A 99 -0.82 3.20 1.69
CA SER A 99 0.13 4.23 1.26
C SER A 99 0.15 4.35 -0.27
N LEU A 100 0.05 3.24 -1.01
CA LEU A 100 -0.02 3.28 -2.47
C LEU A 100 -1.33 3.88 -2.96
N LEU A 101 -2.47 3.51 -2.39
CA LEU A 101 -3.76 4.10 -2.78
C LEU A 101 -3.72 5.62 -2.61
N THR A 102 -3.20 6.08 -1.47
CA THR A 102 -3.03 7.50 -1.18
C THR A 102 -2.08 8.17 -2.18
N ASP A 103 -0.96 7.54 -2.52
CA ASP A 103 0.00 8.04 -3.52
C ASP A 103 -0.64 8.21 -4.91
N LEU A 104 -1.47 7.25 -5.32
CA LEU A 104 -2.16 7.29 -6.61
C LEU A 104 -3.24 8.38 -6.67
N GLN A 105 -3.88 8.69 -5.54
CA GLN A 105 -5.04 9.58 -5.48
C GLN A 105 -4.70 11.03 -5.09
N LEU A 106 -3.46 11.30 -4.70
CA LEU A 106 -3.04 12.59 -4.16
C LEU A 106 -1.92 13.22 -4.99
N GLU A 107 -2.14 14.46 -5.42
CA GLU A 107 -1.07 15.35 -5.85
C GLU A 107 -0.81 16.40 -4.76
N SER A 108 0.35 16.34 -4.13
CA SER A 108 0.69 17.22 -3.01
C SER A 108 2.12 17.74 -3.12
N SER A 109 2.27 19.06 -2.94
CA SER A 109 3.56 19.69 -2.67
C SER A 109 3.94 19.62 -1.18
N LYS A 110 3.02 19.22 -0.30
CA LYS A 110 3.24 19.03 1.14
C LYS A 110 3.70 17.58 1.43
N PRO A 111 4.64 17.35 2.35
CA PRO A 111 5.04 16.00 2.74
C PRO A 111 3.87 15.18 3.30
N VAL A 112 3.75 13.92 2.87
CA VAL A 112 2.81 12.93 3.41
C VAL A 112 3.58 11.67 3.79
N ILE A 113 3.60 11.35 5.08
CA ILE A 113 4.44 10.29 5.64
C ILE A 113 3.58 9.25 6.36
N PHE A 114 3.58 8.01 5.89
CA PHE A 114 3.03 6.88 6.64
C PHE A 114 4.07 6.33 7.61
N THR A 115 3.63 5.88 8.77
CA THR A 115 4.47 5.20 9.75
C THR A 115 3.64 4.31 10.67
N GLY A 116 4.30 3.52 11.51
CA GLY A 116 3.66 2.61 12.46
C GLY A 116 4.71 1.94 13.34
N SER A 117 4.38 0.77 13.89
CA SER A 117 5.33 -0.05 14.65
C SER A 117 5.16 -1.53 14.35
N GLN A 118 6.27 -2.26 14.33
CA GLN A 118 6.25 -3.72 14.24
C GLN A 118 5.92 -4.33 15.61
N PHE A 119 6.44 -3.71 16.67
CA PHE A 119 6.28 -4.16 18.05
C PHE A 119 5.36 -3.21 18.84
N THR A 120 4.66 -3.76 19.83
CA THR A 120 3.80 -2.99 20.73
C THR A 120 4.63 -2.09 21.64
N ALA A 121 3.99 -1.09 22.25
CA ALA A 121 4.63 -0.21 23.22
C ALA A 121 5.15 -0.95 24.47
N GLU A 122 4.61 -2.13 24.76
CA GLU A 122 4.97 -2.97 25.92
C GLU A 122 6.10 -3.98 25.61
N SER A 123 6.57 -4.06 24.36
CA SER A 123 7.70 -4.90 23.98
C SER A 123 8.98 -4.47 24.71
N GLU A 124 9.91 -5.40 24.90
CA GLU A 124 11.26 -5.08 25.41
C GLU A 124 12.03 -4.12 24.48
N ALA A 125 11.71 -4.15 23.18
CA ALA A 125 12.32 -3.32 22.16
C ALA A 125 11.24 -2.68 21.26
N PRO A 126 10.47 -1.70 21.75
CA PRO A 126 9.45 -1.04 20.96
C PRO A 126 10.08 -0.14 19.89
N ASP A 127 9.59 -0.20 18.66
CA ASP A 127 10.10 0.57 17.52
C ASP A 127 9.26 1.81 17.18
N GLY A 128 8.03 1.89 17.69
CA GLY A 128 7.08 2.98 17.44
C GLY A 128 7.65 4.39 17.67
N PRO A 129 8.26 4.70 18.84
CA PRO A 129 8.81 6.03 19.10
C PRO A 129 9.88 6.47 18.08
N ALA A 130 10.78 5.56 17.70
CA ALA A 130 11.81 5.86 16.70
C ALA A 130 11.23 6.08 15.30
N ASN A 131 10.21 5.30 14.93
CA ASN A 131 9.50 5.44 13.66
C ASN A 131 8.73 6.78 13.60
N VAL A 132 8.04 7.18 14.67
CA VAL A 132 7.34 8.47 14.77
C VAL A 132 8.32 9.65 14.71
N ALA A 133 9.45 9.57 15.43
CA ALA A 133 10.48 10.60 15.35
C ALA A 133 11.04 10.75 13.92
N ALA A 134 11.27 9.63 13.22
CA ALA A 134 11.69 9.65 11.82
C ALA A 134 10.61 10.23 10.89
N ALA A 135 9.33 9.92 11.14
CA ALA A 135 8.22 10.48 10.39
C ALA A 135 8.08 11.99 10.59
N LEU A 136 8.23 12.47 11.82
CA LEU A 136 8.26 13.91 12.15
C LEU A 136 9.41 14.62 11.46
N ALA A 137 10.62 14.06 11.50
CA ALA A 137 11.76 14.63 10.80
C ALA A 137 11.54 14.70 9.28
N ALA A 138 10.96 13.65 8.68
CA ALA A 138 10.64 13.62 7.25
C ALA A 138 9.54 14.63 6.89
N ALA A 139 8.51 14.78 7.74
CA ALA A 139 7.42 15.73 7.55
C ALA A 139 7.87 17.20 7.66
N LEU A 140 8.89 17.47 8.49
CA LEU A 140 9.47 18.81 8.67
C LEU A 140 10.43 19.23 7.56
N ASP A 141 10.87 18.31 6.70
CA ASP A 141 11.75 18.62 5.58
C ASP A 141 10.93 18.91 4.30
N PRO A 142 10.86 20.18 3.84
CA PRO A 142 10.10 20.55 2.65
C PRO A 142 10.60 19.88 1.37
N ALA A 143 11.84 19.40 1.34
CA ALA A 143 12.37 18.63 0.20
C ALA A 143 11.63 17.29 0.01
N ASN A 144 10.86 16.85 1.01
CA ASN A 144 9.98 15.70 0.89
C ASN A 144 8.63 15.99 0.23
N GLY A 145 8.31 17.27 0.00
CA GLY A 145 7.17 17.69 -0.80
C GLY A 145 7.29 17.27 -2.27
N GLY A 146 6.18 16.90 -2.90
CA GLY A 146 6.15 16.53 -4.33
C GLY A 146 6.80 15.19 -4.68
N ARG A 147 7.35 14.45 -3.70
CA ARG A 147 7.99 13.13 -3.91
C ARG A 147 7.03 11.95 -3.93
N GLY A 148 5.72 12.21 -3.83
CA GLY A 148 4.71 11.19 -3.55
C GLY A 148 4.61 10.89 -2.05
N VAL A 149 3.82 9.89 -1.70
CA VAL A 149 3.70 9.39 -0.33
C VAL A 149 4.96 8.60 0.04
N LEU A 150 5.49 8.89 1.23
CA LEU A 150 6.66 8.22 1.79
C LEU A 150 6.28 7.39 3.01
N VAL A 151 7.11 6.40 3.34
CA VAL A 151 6.95 5.54 4.52
C VAL A 151 8.21 5.63 5.38
N ALA A 152 8.08 6.12 6.60
CA ALA A 152 9.15 6.17 7.59
C ALA A 152 9.06 4.96 8.52
N PHE A 153 9.97 4.00 8.38
CA PHE A 153 9.92 2.75 9.16
C PHE A 153 11.29 2.08 9.27
N GLY A 154 11.64 1.57 10.45
CA GLY A 154 12.84 0.76 10.65
C GLY A 154 14.14 1.48 10.26
N GLY A 155 14.20 2.79 10.50
CA GLY A 155 15.34 3.65 10.15
C GLY A 155 15.47 3.99 8.65
N ARG A 156 14.43 3.76 7.85
CA ARG A 156 14.41 4.10 6.41
C ARG A 156 13.26 5.05 6.08
N LEU A 157 13.47 5.84 5.03
CA LEU A 157 12.42 6.61 4.35
C LEU A 157 12.22 6.01 2.95
N LEU A 158 11.12 5.29 2.78
CA LEU A 158 10.80 4.49 1.60
C LEU A 158 9.70 5.18 0.78
N LYS A 159 9.58 4.82 -0.50
CA LYS A 159 8.47 5.27 -1.37
C LYS A 159 7.31 4.29 -1.22
N ALA A 160 6.07 4.77 -1.35
CA ALA A 160 4.91 3.89 -1.41
C ALA A 160 4.99 2.92 -2.60
N TRP A 161 5.31 3.41 -3.80
CA TRP A 161 5.42 2.56 -5.00
C TRP A 161 6.49 1.47 -4.86
N GLY A 162 6.08 0.20 -4.96
CA GLY A 162 6.95 -0.96 -4.85
C GLY A 162 7.34 -1.32 -3.41
N LEU A 163 6.64 -0.79 -2.41
CA LEU A 163 6.82 -1.14 -1.01
C LEU A 163 6.29 -2.56 -0.74
N THR A 164 7.00 -3.32 0.10
CA THR A 164 6.51 -4.58 0.64
C THR A 164 7.00 -4.83 2.08
N LYS A 165 6.14 -5.43 2.92
CA LYS A 165 6.49 -5.93 4.25
C LYS A 165 7.23 -7.26 4.10
N ALA A 166 8.54 -7.23 4.29
CA ALA A 166 9.45 -8.34 4.05
C ALA A 166 9.70 -9.24 5.27
N SER A 167 9.23 -8.86 6.46
CA SER A 167 9.38 -9.64 7.70
C SER A 167 8.19 -9.41 8.62
N ALA A 168 7.83 -10.47 9.36
CA ALA A 168 6.79 -10.46 10.37
C ALA A 168 7.33 -10.19 11.79
N ASP A 169 8.65 -10.15 11.99
CA ASP A 169 9.31 -10.25 13.29
C ASP A 169 10.56 -9.36 13.44
N ARG A 170 10.79 -8.43 12.50
CA ARG A 170 11.91 -7.48 12.55
C ARG A 170 11.43 -6.04 12.52
N ALA A 171 12.02 -5.20 13.37
CA ALA A 171 11.76 -3.75 13.39
C ALA A 171 12.05 -3.07 12.03
N ASP A 172 12.95 -3.64 11.22
CA ASP A 172 13.18 -3.20 9.85
C ASP A 172 12.35 -4.05 8.86
N ALA A 173 11.03 -4.05 8.99
CA ALA A 173 10.15 -4.96 8.23
C ALA A 173 10.02 -4.60 6.74
N PHE A 174 9.92 -3.32 6.39
CA PHE A 174 9.60 -2.89 5.02
C PHE A 174 10.82 -2.80 4.09
N ARG A 175 10.60 -3.08 2.80
CA ARG A 175 11.58 -3.00 1.71
C ARG A 175 10.95 -2.45 0.44
N SER A 176 11.79 -1.90 -0.43
CA SER A 176 11.42 -1.71 -1.83
C SER A 176 11.69 -2.99 -2.60
N VAL A 177 10.75 -3.42 -3.45
CA VAL A 177 10.90 -4.59 -4.32
C VAL A 177 12.06 -4.43 -5.30
N THR A 178 12.36 -3.19 -5.69
CA THR A 178 13.45 -2.79 -6.60
C THR A 178 13.91 -1.36 -6.32
N ASP A 179 15.11 -1.00 -6.78
CA ASP A 179 15.65 0.36 -6.74
C ASP A 179 15.21 1.23 -7.94
N LYS A 180 14.38 0.68 -8.85
CA LYS A 180 13.85 1.44 -9.99
C LYS A 180 13.07 2.69 -9.52
N PRO A 181 13.03 3.75 -10.34
CA PRO A 181 12.19 4.90 -10.06
C PRO A 181 10.72 4.50 -9.81
N ALA A 182 10.05 5.29 -8.99
CA ALA A 182 8.63 5.14 -8.78
C ALA A 182 7.89 5.77 -9.95
N ARG A 183 6.89 5.07 -10.48
CA ARG A 183 6.01 5.64 -11.47
C ARG A 183 5.06 6.62 -10.79
N ARG A 184 4.84 7.79 -11.40
CA ARG A 184 3.87 8.78 -10.94
C ARG A 184 2.62 8.68 -11.79
N LEU A 185 1.53 8.23 -11.17
CA LEU A 185 0.20 8.17 -11.75
C LEU A 185 -0.73 9.03 -10.91
N HIS A 186 -1.75 9.61 -11.53
CA HIS A 186 -2.83 10.28 -10.83
C HIS A 186 -4.16 9.61 -11.20
N LEU A 187 -4.74 8.89 -10.25
CA LEU A 187 -5.93 8.06 -10.39
C LEU A 187 -6.95 8.45 -9.30
N PRO A 188 -7.56 9.65 -9.37
CA PRO A 188 -8.32 10.23 -8.26
C PRO A 188 -9.66 9.55 -7.96
N ALA A 189 -10.21 8.73 -8.88
CA ALA A 189 -11.51 8.10 -8.66
C ALA A 189 -11.52 7.15 -7.43
N PRO A 190 -12.63 7.07 -6.69
CA PRO A 190 -12.73 6.29 -5.47
C PRO A 190 -12.79 4.77 -5.74
N VAL A 191 -12.13 3.99 -4.88
CA VAL A 191 -12.05 2.52 -5.03
C VAL A 191 -12.97 1.73 -4.09
N ALA A 192 -13.72 2.39 -3.21
CA ALA A 192 -14.48 1.75 -2.12
C ALA A 192 -15.46 0.65 -2.59
N GLY A 193 -16.03 0.79 -3.78
CA GLY A 193 -16.97 -0.18 -4.37
C GLY A 193 -16.34 -1.20 -5.30
N MET A 194 -15.02 -1.18 -5.48
CA MET A 194 -14.34 -2.07 -6.43
C MET A 194 -14.20 -3.49 -5.86
N ARG A 195 -14.35 -4.48 -6.73
CA ARG A 195 -14.04 -5.87 -6.43
C ARG A 195 -12.88 -6.36 -7.31
N VAL A 196 -11.70 -6.42 -6.70
CA VAL A 196 -10.51 -7.04 -7.29
C VAL A 196 -10.04 -8.16 -6.38
N ASP A 197 -10.03 -9.37 -6.92
CA ASP A 197 -9.70 -10.58 -6.16
C ASP A 197 -8.23 -10.97 -6.41
N THR A 198 -7.56 -11.51 -5.39
CA THR A 198 -6.19 -12.01 -5.48
C THR A 198 -6.19 -13.53 -5.40
N VAL A 199 -5.66 -14.21 -6.42
CA VAL A 199 -5.65 -15.68 -6.52
C VAL A 199 -4.22 -16.20 -6.46
N ALA A 200 -3.91 -17.00 -5.44
CA ALA A 200 -2.58 -17.58 -5.27
C ALA A 200 -2.39 -18.85 -6.12
N VAL A 201 -1.26 -18.93 -6.84
CA VAL A 201 -0.86 -20.14 -7.55
C VAL A 201 0.12 -20.95 -6.72
N VAL A 202 -0.19 -22.23 -6.56
CA VAL A 202 0.69 -23.24 -5.93
C VAL A 202 0.93 -24.38 -6.92
N PRO A 203 1.97 -25.21 -6.73
CA PRO A 203 2.13 -26.43 -7.51
C PRO A 203 0.87 -27.30 -7.42
N GLY A 204 0.30 -27.65 -8.57
CA GLY A 204 -0.95 -28.41 -8.66
C GLY A 204 -2.23 -27.56 -8.64
N ALA A 205 -2.13 -26.23 -8.57
CA ALA A 205 -3.30 -25.36 -8.70
C ALA A 205 -3.95 -25.50 -10.08
N ASP A 206 -5.28 -25.51 -10.08
CA ASP A 206 -6.13 -25.51 -11.27
C ASP A 206 -6.95 -24.20 -11.35
N ALA A 207 -7.86 -24.14 -12.33
CA ALA A 207 -8.66 -22.96 -12.61
C ALA A 207 -9.77 -22.65 -11.58
N THR A 208 -9.98 -23.50 -10.57
CA THR A 208 -11.13 -23.42 -9.66
C THR A 208 -11.29 -22.02 -9.05
N HIS A 209 -10.20 -21.41 -8.58
CA HIS A 209 -10.27 -20.09 -7.92
C HIS A 209 -10.46 -18.93 -8.90
N LEU A 210 -10.01 -19.06 -10.15
CA LEU A 210 -10.28 -18.06 -11.19
C LEU A 210 -11.76 -18.08 -11.57
N HIS A 211 -12.31 -19.27 -11.83
CA HIS A 211 -13.73 -19.43 -12.13
C HIS A 211 -14.62 -18.96 -10.98
N ALA A 212 -14.28 -19.29 -9.74
CA ALA A 212 -15.02 -18.82 -8.57
C ALA A 212 -15.01 -17.27 -8.47
N SER A 213 -13.93 -16.61 -8.86
CA SER A 213 -13.86 -15.13 -8.89
C SER A 213 -14.76 -14.56 -9.99
N LEU A 214 -14.74 -15.16 -11.19
CA LEU A 214 -15.60 -14.77 -12.31
C LEU A 214 -17.09 -14.94 -11.96
N GLU A 215 -17.47 -16.10 -11.41
CA GLU A 215 -18.85 -16.39 -10.98
C GLU A 215 -19.35 -15.40 -9.91
N ALA A 216 -18.45 -14.90 -9.08
CA ALA A 216 -18.76 -13.94 -8.04
C ALA A 216 -18.80 -12.48 -8.54
N GLY A 217 -18.59 -12.23 -9.84
CA GLY A 217 -18.71 -10.90 -10.45
C GLY A 217 -17.52 -9.99 -10.16
N VAL A 218 -16.30 -10.55 -10.14
CA VAL A 218 -15.07 -9.77 -10.01
C VAL A 218 -14.90 -8.78 -11.17
N GLN A 219 -14.30 -7.62 -10.91
CA GLN A 219 -14.00 -6.61 -11.93
C GLN A 219 -12.55 -6.69 -12.45
N GLY A 220 -11.67 -7.38 -11.73
CA GLY A 220 -10.28 -7.64 -12.12
C GLY A 220 -9.62 -8.65 -11.18
N ILE A 221 -8.61 -9.37 -11.66
CA ILE A 221 -7.95 -10.42 -10.88
C ILE A 221 -6.45 -10.16 -10.80
N VAL A 222 -5.86 -10.34 -9.62
CA VAL A 222 -4.41 -10.44 -9.44
C VAL A 222 -4.01 -11.88 -9.19
N LEU A 223 -3.29 -12.48 -10.14
CA LEU A 223 -2.73 -13.81 -10.01
C LEU A 223 -1.35 -13.76 -9.34
N VAL A 224 -1.17 -14.46 -8.22
CA VAL A 224 0.12 -14.57 -7.54
C VAL A 224 0.87 -15.78 -8.10
N GLY A 225 1.60 -15.57 -9.18
CA GLY A 225 2.35 -16.61 -9.88
C GLY A 225 3.58 -17.13 -9.13
N LEU A 226 4.10 -18.26 -9.62
CA LEU A 226 5.35 -18.87 -9.19
C LEU A 226 6.54 -18.21 -9.88
N GLY A 227 7.67 -18.03 -9.20
CA GLY A 227 8.91 -17.55 -9.84
C GLY A 227 8.72 -16.20 -10.52
N SER A 228 8.93 -16.13 -11.84
CA SER A 228 8.78 -14.90 -12.64
C SER A 228 7.34 -14.59 -13.08
N GLY A 229 6.33 -15.20 -12.46
CA GLY A 229 4.92 -15.07 -12.86
C GLY A 229 4.39 -16.30 -13.63
N ASN A 230 4.93 -17.48 -13.36
CA ASN A 230 4.52 -18.73 -14.02
C ASN A 230 3.33 -19.38 -13.30
N ALA A 231 2.54 -20.14 -14.05
CA ALA A 231 1.41 -20.93 -13.56
C ALA A 231 1.37 -22.31 -14.23
N SER A 232 0.16 -22.82 -14.49
CA SER A 232 -0.12 -24.08 -15.17
C SER A 232 -0.95 -23.84 -16.44
N GLN A 233 -1.07 -24.85 -17.29
CA GLN A 233 -1.85 -24.75 -18.52
C GLN A 233 -3.34 -24.52 -18.29
N SER A 234 -3.91 -25.11 -17.24
CA SER A 234 -5.30 -24.85 -16.86
C SER A 234 -5.50 -23.38 -16.44
N ILE A 235 -4.53 -22.78 -15.76
CA ILE A 235 -4.56 -21.36 -15.40
C ILE A 235 -4.43 -20.46 -16.63
N VAL A 236 -3.59 -20.81 -17.61
CA VAL A 236 -3.51 -20.06 -18.88
C VAL A 236 -4.84 -20.08 -19.63
N SER A 237 -5.49 -21.24 -19.70
CA SER A 237 -6.83 -21.34 -20.31
C SER A 237 -7.85 -20.44 -19.60
N ALA A 238 -7.88 -20.47 -18.26
CA ALA A 238 -8.77 -19.60 -17.49
C ALA A 238 -8.44 -18.10 -17.61
N ALA A 239 -7.16 -17.75 -17.80
CA ALA A 239 -6.75 -16.38 -18.06
C ALA A 239 -7.27 -15.86 -19.42
N TRP A 240 -7.32 -16.73 -20.44
CA TRP A 240 -7.96 -16.42 -21.71
C TRP A 240 -9.47 -16.19 -21.53
N GLU A 241 -10.15 -16.99 -20.69
CA GLU A 241 -11.57 -16.79 -20.38
C GLU A 241 -11.84 -15.46 -19.66
N CYS A 242 -10.94 -15.04 -18.78
CA CYS A 242 -11.01 -13.71 -18.14
C CYS A 242 -10.95 -12.60 -19.21
N GLN A 243 -9.99 -12.68 -20.13
CA GLN A 243 -9.87 -11.72 -21.23
C GLN A 243 -11.12 -11.71 -22.11
N ALA A 244 -11.63 -12.89 -22.47
CA ALA A 244 -12.83 -13.01 -23.30
C ALA A 244 -14.10 -12.45 -22.62
N SER A 245 -14.05 -12.27 -21.30
CA SER A 245 -15.11 -11.66 -20.49
C SER A 245 -14.81 -10.19 -20.13
N ASP A 246 -13.82 -9.57 -20.78
CA ASP A 246 -13.33 -8.21 -20.50
C ASP A 246 -12.90 -7.98 -19.04
N ILE A 247 -12.44 -9.03 -18.35
CA ILE A 247 -11.91 -8.96 -16.98
C ILE A 247 -10.38 -8.92 -17.04
N PRO A 248 -9.72 -7.80 -16.66
CA PRO A 248 -8.27 -7.71 -16.64
C PRO A 248 -7.67 -8.67 -15.61
N LEU A 249 -6.70 -9.47 -16.05
CA LEU A 249 -5.91 -10.35 -15.19
C LEU A 249 -4.46 -9.85 -15.13
N VAL A 250 -4.02 -9.49 -13.93
CA VAL A 250 -2.66 -9.03 -13.64
C VAL A 250 -1.86 -10.14 -12.97
N VAL A 251 -0.72 -10.50 -13.54
CA VAL A 251 0.21 -11.50 -13.01
C VAL A 251 1.26 -10.81 -12.13
N SER A 252 1.19 -11.04 -10.83
CA SER A 252 2.26 -10.76 -9.88
C SER A 252 3.01 -12.05 -9.51
N SER A 253 3.82 -12.01 -8.45
CA SER A 253 4.58 -13.18 -7.99
C SER A 253 4.63 -13.27 -6.47
N ARG A 254 4.70 -14.50 -5.99
CA ARG A 254 5.03 -14.80 -4.59
C ARG A 254 6.50 -14.52 -4.24
N VAL A 255 7.37 -14.36 -5.23
CA VAL A 255 8.79 -14.05 -5.02
C VAL A 255 8.90 -12.60 -4.57
N PRO A 256 9.41 -12.30 -3.36
CA PRO A 256 9.25 -10.98 -2.75
C PRO A 256 10.03 -9.86 -3.46
N PHE A 257 11.14 -10.16 -4.12
CA PHE A 257 12.05 -9.15 -4.70
C PHE A 257 12.34 -9.38 -6.18
N GLY A 258 12.75 -8.32 -6.86
CA GLY A 258 13.17 -8.36 -8.26
C GLY A 258 12.05 -8.08 -9.27
N VAL A 259 12.45 -7.97 -10.53
CA VAL A 259 11.58 -7.58 -11.64
C VAL A 259 11.06 -8.80 -12.38
N LEU A 260 9.74 -8.91 -12.54
CA LEU A 260 9.12 -10.00 -13.30
C LEU A 260 9.42 -9.84 -14.79
N LYS A 261 9.70 -10.97 -15.45
CA LYS A 261 9.85 -11.06 -16.91
C LYS A 261 9.10 -12.28 -17.41
N ALA A 262 8.16 -12.06 -18.31
CA ALA A 262 7.35 -13.08 -18.96
C ALA A 262 8.17 -13.87 -20.01
N SER A 263 9.16 -14.65 -19.55
CA SER A 263 10.14 -15.30 -20.45
C SER A 263 9.89 -16.79 -20.69
N TYR A 264 9.17 -17.46 -19.81
CA TYR A 264 8.95 -18.91 -19.92
C TYR A 264 7.65 -19.20 -20.66
N GLY A 265 7.73 -20.03 -21.70
CA GLY A 265 6.57 -20.59 -22.40
C GLY A 265 6.52 -22.12 -22.28
N GLY A 266 5.66 -22.78 -23.06
CA GLY A 266 5.54 -24.24 -23.08
C GLY A 266 4.31 -24.80 -22.36
N GLY A 267 3.32 -23.94 -22.14
CA GLY A 267 1.97 -24.33 -21.73
C GLY A 267 1.49 -23.63 -20.45
N GLY A 268 2.37 -23.04 -19.64
CA GLY A 268 1.98 -22.45 -18.35
C GLY A 268 2.87 -21.33 -17.84
N GLY A 269 3.88 -20.91 -18.60
CA GLY A 269 4.81 -19.88 -18.12
C GLY A 269 4.26 -18.47 -18.33
N GLY A 270 4.93 -17.48 -17.74
CA GLY A 270 4.52 -16.07 -17.86
C GLY A 270 4.39 -15.58 -19.31
N HIS A 271 5.20 -16.11 -20.24
CA HIS A 271 5.03 -15.81 -21.67
C HIS A 271 3.67 -16.28 -22.20
N ASP A 272 3.25 -17.51 -21.84
CA ASP A 272 1.97 -18.06 -22.29
C ASP A 272 0.79 -17.26 -21.72
N LEU A 273 0.89 -16.82 -20.46
CA LEU A 273 -0.08 -15.90 -19.84
C LEU A 273 -0.15 -14.56 -20.59
N ALA A 274 0.99 -13.98 -20.95
CA ALA A 274 1.03 -12.73 -21.71
C ALA A 274 0.41 -12.88 -23.11
N VAL A 275 0.64 -14.01 -23.79
CA VAL A 275 0.05 -14.31 -25.11
C VAL A 275 -1.48 -14.31 -25.06
N VAL A 276 -2.08 -14.78 -23.96
CA VAL A 276 -3.54 -14.79 -23.78
C VAL A 276 -4.09 -13.48 -23.18
N GLY A 277 -3.27 -12.43 -23.09
CA GLY A 277 -3.70 -11.09 -22.69
C GLY A 277 -3.52 -10.77 -21.20
N ALA A 278 -2.87 -11.64 -20.41
CA ALA A 278 -2.58 -11.32 -19.01
C ALA A 278 -1.45 -10.29 -18.89
N ILE A 279 -1.63 -9.35 -17.97
CA ILE A 279 -0.75 -8.18 -17.78
C ILE A 279 0.27 -8.48 -16.67
N HIS A 280 1.56 -8.36 -16.92
CA HIS A 280 2.57 -8.65 -15.89
C HIS A 280 2.89 -7.42 -15.05
N ALA A 281 2.69 -7.52 -13.72
CA ALA A 281 3.14 -6.53 -12.77
C ALA A 281 4.66 -6.64 -12.58
N ALA A 282 5.42 -5.80 -13.29
CA ALA A 282 6.87 -5.91 -13.31
C ALA A 282 7.51 -5.74 -11.92
N VAL A 283 7.00 -4.78 -11.13
CA VAL A 283 7.60 -4.38 -9.84
C VAL A 283 6.64 -4.46 -8.66
N LEU A 284 5.32 -4.47 -8.88
CA LEU A 284 4.34 -4.50 -7.79
C LEU A 284 4.04 -5.93 -7.37
N ARG A 285 4.06 -6.16 -6.06
CA ARG A 285 3.60 -7.42 -5.44
C ARG A 285 2.10 -7.42 -5.24
N ALA A 286 1.56 -8.59 -4.93
CA ALA A 286 0.12 -8.88 -5.03
C ALA A 286 -0.77 -7.82 -4.36
N GLY A 287 -0.43 -7.38 -3.15
CA GLY A 287 -1.14 -6.33 -2.43
C GLY A 287 -1.21 -5.03 -3.22
N GLN A 288 -0.05 -4.47 -3.56
CA GLN A 288 0.05 -3.25 -4.35
C GLN A 288 -0.50 -3.37 -5.77
N ALA A 289 -0.34 -4.52 -6.42
CA ALA A 289 -0.89 -4.76 -7.75
C ALA A 289 -2.42 -4.75 -7.72
N ARG A 290 -3.04 -5.27 -6.65
CA ARG A 290 -4.49 -5.21 -6.46
C ARG A 290 -4.97 -3.78 -6.30
N ILE A 291 -4.26 -2.94 -5.54
CA ILE A 291 -4.60 -1.52 -5.37
C ILE A 291 -4.50 -0.76 -6.68
N LEU A 292 -3.41 -0.91 -7.42
CA LEU A 292 -3.25 -0.24 -8.71
C LEU A 292 -4.34 -0.68 -9.71
N LEU A 293 -4.66 -1.97 -9.78
CA LEU A 293 -5.71 -2.47 -10.66
C LEU A 293 -7.09 -1.92 -10.26
N ALA A 294 -7.42 -1.91 -8.97
CA ALA A 294 -8.67 -1.32 -8.48
C ALA A 294 -8.77 0.17 -8.82
N ALA A 295 -7.68 0.94 -8.65
CA ALA A 295 -7.63 2.35 -9.00
C ALA A 295 -7.80 2.57 -10.52
N LEU A 296 -7.13 1.78 -11.36
CA LEU A 296 -7.25 1.88 -12.82
C LEU A 296 -8.68 1.58 -13.30
N ILE A 297 -9.31 0.51 -12.79
CA ILE A 297 -10.70 0.17 -13.11
C ILE A 297 -11.64 1.29 -12.66
N ALA A 298 -11.47 1.82 -11.45
CA ALA A 298 -12.29 2.91 -10.93
C ALA A 298 -12.17 4.21 -11.77
N ASN A 299 -11.03 4.41 -12.43
CA ASN A 299 -10.79 5.55 -13.34
C ASN A 299 -11.09 5.20 -14.81
N GLU A 300 -11.80 4.10 -15.08
CA GLU A 300 -12.22 3.67 -16.42
C GLU A 300 -11.05 3.51 -17.41
N ALA A 301 -9.87 3.13 -16.90
CA ALA A 301 -8.69 2.93 -17.74
C ALA A 301 -8.91 1.80 -18.75
N THR A 302 -8.46 2.03 -19.98
CA THR A 302 -8.45 1.04 -21.06
C THR A 302 -7.47 -0.11 -20.77
N SER A 303 -7.63 -1.25 -21.45
CA SER A 303 -6.69 -2.37 -21.31
C SER A 303 -5.24 -1.99 -21.64
N GLU A 304 -5.04 -1.06 -22.57
CA GLU A 304 -3.70 -0.54 -22.93
C GLU A 304 -3.11 0.32 -21.81
N GLU A 305 -3.91 1.20 -21.20
CA GLU A 305 -3.48 2.01 -20.06
C GLU A 305 -3.17 1.15 -18.83
N ILE A 306 -3.97 0.12 -18.57
CA ILE A 306 -3.70 -0.86 -17.51
C ILE A 306 -2.37 -1.56 -17.78
N ALA A 307 -2.16 -2.09 -18.99
CA ALA A 307 -0.91 -2.75 -19.35
C ALA A 307 0.30 -1.82 -19.22
N ALA A 308 0.17 -0.57 -19.67
CA ALA A 308 1.21 0.44 -19.57
C ALA A 308 1.55 0.78 -18.11
N ALA A 309 0.55 0.86 -17.21
CA ALA A 309 0.74 1.18 -15.80
C ALA A 309 1.53 0.10 -15.03
N PHE A 310 1.39 -1.18 -15.42
CA PHE A 310 2.09 -2.31 -14.79
C PHE A 310 3.46 -2.64 -15.38
N ALA A 311 3.78 -2.08 -16.55
CA ALA A 311 5.06 -2.28 -17.20
C ALA A 311 6.24 -1.71 -16.37
N ALA A 312 7.42 -2.30 -16.56
CA ALA A 312 8.64 -1.72 -16.01
C ALA A 312 9.02 -0.46 -16.80
N GLU A 313 9.44 0.60 -16.11
CA GLU A 313 10.21 1.69 -16.74
C GLU A 313 11.56 1.19 -17.25
#